data_AF-A0A8J7KQQ2-F1
#
_entry.id   AF-A0A8J7KQQ2-F1
#
_cell.length_a   1.000
_cell.length_b   1.000
_cell.length_c   1.000
_cell.angle_alpha   90.00
_cell.angle_beta   90.00
_cell.angle_gamma   90.00
#
_symmetry.space_group_name_H-M   'P 1'
#
loop_
_entity.id
_entity.type
_entity.pdbx_description
1 polymer ?
#
loop_
_entity_poly.entity_id
_entity_poly.type
_entity_poly.pdbx_seq_one_letter_code
_entity_poly.pdbx_strand_id
1 'polypeptide(L)'
;MATTTLHNNAQQDGRQRPATFIQPSTTAPLPQRDEFDSQAFEAQRESLPYLQLLNAQDPDQSGFFITTENMELVNFTPTEEWTPHTATFQNGTIAEGYRSLLARFLILHKSKLMMFDGSPNRAEHDRDTNEFIGVYRKSQYERSTMILKTRYLVYVISKDKRLLHDSPLLLTAKGSFSGSFGETVEQFRNDMSKAYGAATGAKKPRGDRFMALSILAVRVQPELKGQSKKSWVCSVADYGVPTIENWKSFFIGYRPELKERILTQFDEWADFGNPEQELEAQAQQQLSPHSDQKQTNPGNEENFDDFDYGYPEEI
;
A
#
# COMPACT_ATOMS: atom_id res chain seq x y z
N MET A 1 -42.93 65.13 -65.86
CA MET A 1 -44.26 65.57 -65.41
C MET A 1 -44.89 64.45 -64.61
N ALA A 2 -44.95 64.57 -63.29
CA ALA A 2 -45.80 63.78 -62.41
C ALA A 2 -45.80 64.43 -61.01
N THR A 3 -46.85 65.23 -60.82
CA THR A 3 -47.55 65.67 -59.60
C THR A 3 -47.26 64.79 -58.36
N THR A 4 -46.59 65.29 -57.32
CA THR A 4 -47.15 65.98 -56.13
C THR A 4 -48.55 65.54 -55.71
N THR A 5 -48.67 64.82 -54.59
CA THR A 5 -49.82 64.96 -53.67
C THR A 5 -49.35 64.69 -52.24
N LEU A 6 -49.39 65.75 -51.43
CA LEU A 6 -49.33 65.75 -49.97
C LEU A 6 -50.74 65.47 -49.44
N HIS A 7 -50.84 64.71 -48.34
CA HIS A 7 -51.89 64.89 -47.34
C HIS A 7 -51.32 64.63 -45.94
N ASN A 8 -51.43 65.66 -45.10
CA ASN A 8 -51.13 65.70 -43.68
C ASN A 8 -52.34 65.25 -42.84
N ASN A 9 -52.08 64.65 -41.68
CA ASN A 9 -52.77 64.82 -40.38
C ASN A 9 -52.21 63.75 -39.42
N ALA A 10 -52.01 63.92 -38.13
CA ALA A 10 -52.14 65.03 -37.19
C ALA A 10 -51.25 64.66 -35.97
N GLN A 11 -50.91 65.67 -35.18
CA GLN A 11 -50.16 65.58 -33.93
C GLN A 11 -50.71 64.54 -32.94
N GLN A 12 -49.83 63.86 -32.20
CA GLN A 12 -49.85 63.92 -30.74
C GLN A 12 -48.48 63.59 -30.14
N ASP A 13 -48.02 64.53 -29.33
CA ASP A 13 -46.77 64.60 -28.60
C ASP A 13 -46.84 63.67 -27.38
N GLY A 14 -45.85 62.80 -27.21
CA GLY A 14 -45.86 61.78 -26.16
C GLY A 14 -44.45 61.35 -25.82
N ARG A 15 -43.74 62.17 -25.04
CA ARG A 15 -42.44 61.83 -24.42
C ARG A 15 -42.57 60.52 -23.64
N GLN A 16 -42.01 59.43 -24.17
CA GLN A 16 -41.72 58.23 -23.39
C GLN A 16 -40.20 58.09 -23.21
N ARG A 17 -39.81 58.03 -21.94
CA ARG A 17 -38.45 57.80 -21.46
C ARG A 17 -37.97 56.42 -21.94
N PRO A 18 -36.68 56.21 -22.25
CA PRO A 18 -36.17 54.86 -22.44
C PRO A 18 -36.30 54.09 -21.13
N ALA A 19 -37.06 53.00 -21.16
CA ALA A 19 -37.15 52.05 -20.06
C ALA A 19 -35.80 51.34 -19.95
N THR A 20 -35.02 51.69 -18.93
CA THR A 20 -33.84 50.93 -18.52
C THR A 20 -34.32 49.54 -18.09
N PHE A 21 -34.05 48.53 -18.91
CA PHE A 21 -34.15 47.13 -18.50
C PHE A 21 -33.02 46.88 -17.49
N ILE A 22 -33.34 46.97 -16.20
CA ILE A 22 -32.46 46.46 -15.14
C ILE A 22 -32.66 44.95 -15.14
N GLN A 23 -31.71 44.21 -15.73
CA GLN A 23 -31.57 42.78 -15.44
C GLN A 23 -31.22 42.65 -13.96
N PRO A 24 -31.94 41.85 -13.16
CA PRO A 24 -31.44 41.47 -11.85
C PRO A 24 -30.24 40.56 -12.08
N SER A 25 -29.05 41.08 -11.84
CA SER A 25 -27.82 40.31 -11.70
C SER A 25 -27.90 39.52 -10.40
N THR A 26 -28.66 38.41 -10.41
CA THR A 26 -28.62 37.41 -9.34
C THR A 26 -27.50 36.44 -9.63
N THR A 27 -26.26 36.93 -9.58
CA THR A 27 -25.12 36.05 -9.40
C THR A 27 -25.19 35.61 -7.95
N ALA A 28 -25.80 34.46 -7.67
CA ALA A 28 -25.62 33.80 -6.39
C ALA A 28 -24.11 33.72 -6.15
N PRO A 29 -23.59 34.17 -4.99
CA PRO A 29 -22.19 33.98 -4.69
C PRO A 29 -21.93 32.47 -4.78
N LEU A 30 -21.01 32.09 -5.67
CA LEU A 30 -20.43 30.76 -5.63
C LEU A 30 -20.08 30.48 -4.17
N PRO A 31 -20.46 29.33 -3.60
CA PRO A 31 -20.07 29.01 -2.23
C PRO A 31 -18.56 29.17 -2.16
N GLN A 32 -18.12 30.20 -1.44
CA GLN A 32 -16.71 30.49 -1.26
C GLN A 32 -16.22 29.32 -0.42
N ARG A 33 -15.57 28.36 -1.09
CA ARG A 33 -14.90 27.25 -0.41
C ARG A 33 -14.04 27.85 0.69
N ASP A 34 -14.18 27.32 1.89
CA ASP A 34 -13.38 27.74 3.02
C ASP A 34 -11.89 27.56 2.65
N GLU A 35 -11.02 28.49 3.05
CA GLU A 35 -9.59 28.37 2.76
C GLU A 35 -8.97 27.12 3.40
N PHE A 36 -9.58 26.65 4.48
CA PHE A 36 -9.25 25.43 5.21
C PHE A 36 -9.87 24.15 4.59
N ASP A 37 -10.73 24.26 3.55
CA ASP A 37 -11.22 23.13 2.76
C ASP A 37 -10.24 22.72 1.63
N SER A 38 -9.02 23.26 1.64
CA SER A 38 -7.97 22.86 0.70
C SER A 38 -7.20 21.63 1.21
N GLN A 39 -6.67 20.82 0.29
CA GLN A 39 -5.82 19.66 0.59
C GLN A 39 -4.62 19.99 1.51
N ALA A 40 -4.22 21.25 1.61
CA ALA A 40 -3.15 21.69 2.51
C ALA A 40 -3.52 21.61 4.00
N PHE A 41 -4.82 21.58 4.32
CA PHE A 41 -5.34 21.47 5.70
C PHE A 41 -6.09 20.16 5.95
N GLU A 42 -6.22 19.31 4.92
CA GLU A 42 -6.66 17.93 5.12
C GLU A 42 -5.62 17.22 6.00
N ALA A 43 -6.09 16.44 6.98
CA ALA A 43 -5.23 15.52 7.70
C ALA A 43 -4.76 14.46 6.69
N GLN A 44 -3.65 14.75 6.01
CA GLN A 44 -2.97 13.75 5.21
C GLN A 44 -2.64 12.61 6.15
N ARG A 45 -3.30 11.47 5.96
CA ARG A 45 -2.85 10.22 6.56
C ARG A 45 -1.41 10.07 6.11
N GLU A 46 -0.46 10.28 7.02
CA GLU A 46 0.93 9.90 6.75
C GLU A 46 0.91 8.39 6.51
N SER A 47 0.85 8.00 5.24
CA SER A 47 0.97 6.61 4.86
C SER A 47 2.38 6.20 5.29
N LEU A 48 2.46 5.10 6.05
CA LEU A 48 3.74 4.59 6.49
C LEU A 48 4.64 4.41 5.27
N PRO A 49 5.89 4.89 5.30
CA PRO A 49 6.83 4.61 4.24
C PRO A 49 6.91 3.11 4.02
N TYR A 50 6.94 2.69 2.76
CA TYR A 50 6.69 1.29 2.42
C TYR A 50 7.81 0.63 1.63
N LEU A 51 7.86 -0.69 1.76
CA LEU A 51 8.58 -1.58 0.88
C LEU A 51 7.56 -2.38 0.05
N GLN A 52 7.75 -2.45 -1.27
CA GLN A 52 6.88 -3.22 -2.15
C GLN A 52 7.62 -4.37 -2.81
N LEU A 53 6.87 -5.33 -3.36
CA LEU A 53 7.41 -6.41 -4.16
C LEU A 53 7.00 -6.21 -5.63
N LEU A 54 7.98 -6.12 -6.51
CA LEU A 54 7.78 -6.05 -7.96
C LEU A 54 7.62 -7.46 -8.53
N ASN A 55 6.56 -7.63 -9.32
CA ASN A 55 6.30 -8.86 -10.06
C ASN A 55 6.71 -8.64 -11.52
N ALA A 56 7.73 -9.36 -11.97
CA ALA A 56 8.15 -9.40 -13.36
C ALA A 56 8.71 -10.78 -13.67
N GLN A 57 8.67 -11.16 -14.95
CA GLN A 57 9.33 -12.38 -15.42
C GLN A 57 10.84 -12.31 -15.23
N ASP A 58 11.41 -11.17 -15.57
CA ASP A 58 12.84 -10.94 -15.51
C ASP A 58 13.29 -10.78 -14.05
N PRO A 59 14.23 -11.60 -13.55
CA PRO A 59 14.85 -11.39 -12.25
C PRO A 59 15.43 -9.99 -12.08
N ASP A 60 15.83 -9.30 -13.16
CA ASP A 60 16.33 -7.92 -13.17
C ASP A 60 15.23 -6.84 -13.23
N GLN A 61 13.95 -7.26 -13.25
CA GLN A 61 12.77 -6.39 -13.07
C GLN A 61 11.85 -6.78 -11.87
N SER A 62 12.24 -7.75 -11.04
CA SER A 62 11.46 -8.25 -9.90
C SER A 62 12.16 -8.10 -8.55
N GLY A 63 11.41 -8.27 -7.45
CA GLY A 63 11.99 -8.30 -6.10
C GLY A 63 11.51 -7.17 -5.20
N PHE A 64 12.15 -7.02 -4.04
CA PHE A 64 11.85 -5.96 -3.09
C PHE A 64 12.29 -4.62 -3.64
N PHE A 65 11.42 -3.62 -3.60
CA PHE A 65 11.66 -2.30 -4.15
C PHE A 65 11.18 -1.22 -3.18
N ILE A 66 12.03 -0.21 -2.97
CA ILE A 66 11.72 1.00 -2.22
C ILE A 66 11.97 2.20 -3.13
N THR A 67 11.01 3.12 -3.22
CA THR A 67 11.14 4.33 -4.06
C THR A 67 12.06 5.35 -3.40
N THR A 68 12.66 6.24 -4.18
CA THR A 68 13.48 7.35 -3.65
C THR A 68 12.73 8.17 -2.59
N GLU A 69 11.45 8.48 -2.83
CA GLU A 69 10.58 9.17 -1.86
C GLU A 69 10.48 8.44 -0.53
N ASN A 70 10.19 7.12 -0.54
CA ASN A 70 10.12 6.33 0.68
C ASN A 70 11.48 6.20 1.36
N MET A 71 12.57 6.16 0.59
CA MET A 71 13.93 6.13 1.14
C MET A 71 14.26 7.41 1.90
N GLU A 72 13.92 8.57 1.36
CA GLU A 72 14.14 9.87 1.99
C GLU A 72 13.37 9.99 3.32
N LEU A 73 12.12 9.52 3.36
CA LEU A 73 11.29 9.55 4.57
C LEU A 73 11.86 8.73 5.74
N VAL A 74 12.66 7.69 5.46
CA VAL A 74 13.20 6.78 6.49
C VAL A 74 14.73 6.79 6.57
N ASN A 75 15.40 7.70 5.88
CA ASN A 75 16.86 7.73 5.72
C ASN A 75 17.45 6.37 5.27
N PHE A 76 16.83 5.75 4.26
CA PHE A 76 17.27 4.44 3.77
C PHE A 76 18.66 4.52 3.15
N THR A 77 19.59 3.71 3.65
CA THR A 77 20.97 3.59 3.17
C THR A 77 21.15 2.26 2.44
N PRO A 78 21.15 2.24 1.10
CA PRO A 78 21.30 1.00 0.34
C PRO A 78 22.69 0.38 0.51
N THR A 79 22.76 -0.94 0.46
CA THR A 79 24.00 -1.71 0.40
C THR A 79 24.28 -2.17 -1.04
N GLU A 80 25.38 -2.87 -1.28
CA GLU A 80 25.69 -3.49 -2.58
C GLU A 80 24.63 -4.50 -3.07
N GLU A 81 23.80 -5.03 -2.16
CA GLU A 81 22.69 -5.93 -2.51
C GLU A 81 21.47 -5.17 -3.05
N TRP A 82 21.41 -3.85 -2.82
CA TRP A 82 20.35 -2.97 -3.30
C TRP A 82 20.86 -2.18 -4.49
N THR A 83 20.31 -2.47 -5.67
CA THR A 83 20.73 -1.87 -6.93
C THR A 83 19.76 -0.77 -7.36
N PRO A 84 20.24 0.35 -7.96
CA PRO A 84 19.37 1.36 -8.55
C PRO A 84 18.42 0.73 -9.57
N HIS A 85 17.16 1.14 -9.54
CA HIS A 85 16.12 0.56 -10.38
C HIS A 85 15.03 1.58 -10.71
N THR A 86 14.52 1.50 -11.95
CA THR A 86 13.39 2.29 -12.43
C THR A 86 12.24 1.33 -12.71
N ALA A 87 11.16 1.46 -11.95
CA ALA A 87 9.97 0.62 -12.09
C ALA A 87 8.86 1.37 -12.82
N THR A 88 8.23 0.72 -13.80
CA THR A 88 7.00 1.20 -14.44
C THR A 88 5.82 0.40 -13.91
N PHE A 89 4.88 1.07 -13.26
CA PHE A 89 3.68 0.44 -12.72
C PHE A 89 2.59 0.29 -13.79
N GLN A 90 1.56 -0.50 -13.48
CA GLN A 90 0.45 -0.80 -14.41
C GLN A 90 -0.29 0.45 -14.89
N ASN A 91 -0.34 1.51 -14.08
CA ASN A 91 -0.94 2.79 -14.43
C ASN A 91 0.00 3.69 -15.27
N GLY A 92 1.17 3.19 -15.67
CA GLY A 92 2.18 3.95 -16.42
C GLY A 92 3.03 4.88 -15.54
N THR A 93 2.78 4.97 -14.24
CA THR A 93 3.63 5.74 -13.32
C THR A 93 5.02 5.10 -13.30
N ILE A 94 6.04 5.94 -13.44
CA ILE A 94 7.43 5.54 -13.32
C ILE A 94 7.95 6.02 -11.97
N ALA A 95 8.59 5.14 -11.22
CA ALA A 95 9.29 5.51 -10.00
C ALA A 95 10.73 5.00 -10.01
N GLU A 96 11.64 5.86 -9.55
CA GLU A 96 13.01 5.48 -9.26
C GLU A 96 13.15 5.03 -7.82
N GLY A 97 14.18 4.21 -7.58
CA GLY A 97 14.49 3.72 -6.25
C GLY A 97 15.54 2.63 -6.28
N TYR A 98 15.47 1.76 -5.27
CA TYR A 98 16.42 0.67 -5.09
C TYR A 98 15.69 -0.65 -4.97
N ARG A 99 16.28 -1.67 -5.62
CA ARG A 99 15.71 -3.01 -5.68
C ARG A 99 16.70 -4.05 -5.19
N SER A 100 16.19 -5.11 -4.56
CA SER A 100 16.94 -6.33 -4.25
C SER A 100 16.09 -7.60 -4.36
N LEU A 101 16.71 -8.72 -4.77
CA LEU A 101 16.12 -10.06 -4.63
C LEU A 101 16.36 -10.66 -3.22
N LEU A 102 17.20 -10.01 -2.42
CA LEU A 102 17.56 -10.42 -1.07
C LEU A 102 17.11 -9.36 -0.06
N ALA A 103 16.42 -9.79 0.98
CA ALA A 103 16.13 -8.92 2.10
C ALA A 103 16.33 -9.66 3.42
N ARG A 104 16.70 -8.90 4.45
CA ARG A 104 16.78 -9.40 5.82
C ARG A 104 15.88 -8.54 6.67
N PHE A 105 14.87 -9.16 7.26
CA PHE A 105 13.82 -8.48 7.99
C PHE A 105 13.94 -8.70 9.49
N LEU A 106 13.78 -7.64 10.27
CA LEU A 106 13.22 -7.75 11.62
C LEU A 106 11.73 -7.46 11.49
N ILE A 107 10.88 -8.44 11.80
CA ILE A 107 9.43 -8.26 11.74
C ILE A 107 8.95 -7.86 13.13
N LEU A 108 8.50 -6.62 13.29
CA LEU A 108 7.95 -6.14 14.57
C LEU A 108 6.56 -6.71 14.77
N HIS A 109 5.67 -6.47 13.79
CA HIS A 109 4.27 -6.87 13.87
C HIS A 109 3.77 -7.39 12.52
N LYS A 110 2.70 -8.18 12.60
CA LYS A 110 1.98 -8.77 11.46
C LYS A 110 0.49 -8.60 11.72
N SER A 111 -0.24 -8.05 10.75
CA SER A 111 -1.70 -7.99 10.81
C SER A 111 -2.31 -9.39 10.71
N LYS A 112 -3.59 -9.51 11.06
CA LYS A 112 -4.38 -10.67 10.61
C LYS A 112 -4.45 -10.71 9.08
N LEU A 113 -4.82 -11.85 8.51
CA LEU A 113 -5.18 -11.92 7.10
C LEU A 113 -6.48 -11.12 6.90
N MET A 114 -6.44 -10.11 6.05
CA MET A 114 -7.52 -9.14 5.86
C MET A 114 -8.12 -9.28 4.46
N MET A 115 -9.43 -9.09 4.36
CA MET A 115 -10.21 -9.06 3.12
C MET A 115 -10.49 -7.62 2.72
N PHE A 116 -10.29 -7.35 1.44
CA PHE A 116 -10.55 -6.07 0.82
C PHE A 116 -11.38 -6.26 -0.45
N ASP A 117 -12.22 -5.29 -0.79
CA ASP A 117 -12.95 -5.28 -2.05
C ASP A 117 -11.97 -5.12 -3.21
N GLY A 118 -11.93 -6.16 -4.05
CA GLY A 118 -11.13 -6.24 -5.26
C GLY A 118 -11.96 -6.12 -6.53
N SER A 119 -13.22 -5.66 -6.46
CA SER A 119 -14.07 -5.57 -7.64
C SER A 119 -13.47 -4.64 -8.71
N PRO A 120 -13.51 -5.04 -10.01
CA PRO A 120 -12.89 -4.29 -11.10
C PRO A 120 -13.48 -2.88 -11.29
N ASN A 121 -14.71 -2.64 -10.81
CA ASN A 121 -15.38 -1.33 -10.88
C ASN A 121 -14.88 -0.32 -9.82
N ARG A 122 -14.01 -0.75 -8.90
CA ARG A 122 -13.40 0.11 -7.86
C ARG A 122 -11.88 -0.01 -7.80
N ALA A 123 -11.28 -0.78 -8.69
CA ALA A 123 -9.85 -1.00 -8.78
C ALA A 123 -9.12 0.19 -9.44
N GLU A 124 -9.38 1.41 -8.99
CA GLU A 124 -8.52 2.55 -9.33
C GLU A 124 -7.48 2.79 -8.21
N HIS A 125 -6.26 2.35 -8.52
CA HIS A 125 -5.04 3.16 -8.50
C HIS A 125 -4.30 3.42 -7.18
N ASP A 126 -4.73 2.88 -6.03
CA ASP A 126 -3.94 3.00 -4.80
C ASP A 126 -3.95 1.74 -3.92
N ARG A 127 -2.89 1.53 -3.15
CA ARG A 127 -2.79 0.38 -2.23
C ARG A 127 -3.76 0.47 -1.07
N ASP A 128 -4.20 1.70 -0.78
CA ASP A 128 -5.15 2.05 0.26
C ASP A 128 -6.56 2.35 -0.27
N THR A 129 -6.83 2.21 -1.58
CA THR A 129 -8.18 2.45 -2.14
C THR A 129 -9.10 1.24 -2.09
N ASN A 130 -8.59 0.03 -1.85
CA ASN A 130 -9.48 -1.10 -1.64
C ASN A 130 -10.22 -0.93 -0.31
N GLU A 131 -11.54 -0.98 -0.35
CA GLU A 131 -12.41 -0.94 0.83
C GLU A 131 -12.14 -2.16 1.72
N PHE A 132 -11.91 -1.92 3.01
CA PHE A 132 -11.70 -2.96 3.99
C PHE A 132 -13.03 -3.65 4.30
N ILE A 133 -13.09 -4.96 4.07
CA ILE A 133 -14.29 -5.76 4.34
C ILE A 133 -14.25 -6.32 5.76
N GLY A 134 -13.06 -6.74 6.20
CA GLY A 134 -12.89 -7.37 7.51
C GLY A 134 -11.72 -8.35 7.56
N VAL A 135 -11.55 -9.01 8.70
CA VAL A 135 -10.61 -10.14 8.84
C VAL A 135 -11.11 -11.33 8.02
N TYR A 136 -10.21 -12.04 7.35
CA TYR A 136 -10.50 -13.20 6.52
C TYR A 136 -11.37 -14.24 7.23
N ARG A 137 -12.44 -14.64 6.53
CA ARG A 137 -13.34 -15.72 6.91
C ARG A 137 -13.68 -16.54 5.67
N LYS A 138 -13.37 -17.83 5.68
CA LYS A 138 -13.61 -18.75 4.55
C LYS A 138 -15.07 -18.71 4.03
N SER A 139 -16.05 -18.53 4.92
CA SER A 139 -17.47 -18.47 4.55
C SER A 139 -17.91 -17.18 3.85
N GLN A 140 -17.08 -16.13 3.90
CA GLN A 140 -17.37 -14.82 3.31
C GLN A 140 -16.44 -14.49 2.14
N TYR A 141 -15.35 -15.25 1.99
CA TYR A 141 -14.35 -14.99 0.97
C TYR A 141 -14.84 -15.41 -0.40
N GLU A 142 -14.99 -14.43 -1.29
CA GLU A 142 -15.25 -14.65 -2.69
C GLU A 142 -14.03 -14.22 -3.51
N ARG A 143 -13.37 -15.18 -4.15
CA ARG A 143 -12.09 -14.93 -4.82
C ARG A 143 -12.21 -13.93 -5.96
N SER A 144 -13.33 -13.97 -6.70
CA SER A 144 -13.53 -13.10 -7.87
C SER A 144 -13.74 -11.63 -7.51
N THR A 145 -14.05 -11.33 -6.25
CA THR A 145 -14.36 -9.96 -5.80
C THR A 145 -13.55 -9.50 -4.61
N MET A 146 -12.71 -10.35 -4.02
CA MET A 146 -11.96 -10.03 -2.81
C MET A 146 -10.47 -10.28 -2.94
N ILE A 147 -9.68 -9.34 -2.43
CA ILE A 147 -8.22 -9.43 -2.32
C ILE A 147 -7.85 -9.67 -0.86
N LEU A 148 -6.96 -10.63 -0.64
CA LEU A 148 -6.37 -10.89 0.67
C LEU A 148 -5.05 -10.12 0.82
N LYS A 149 -4.90 -9.43 1.95
CA LYS A 149 -3.67 -8.72 2.31
C LYS A 149 -3.24 -9.11 3.73
N THR A 150 -1.92 -9.20 3.93
CA THR A 150 -1.29 -9.18 5.25
C THR A 150 -0.28 -8.05 5.27
N ARG A 151 -0.37 -7.19 6.29
CA ARG A 151 0.56 -6.09 6.51
C ARG A 151 1.61 -6.51 7.53
N TYR A 152 2.86 -6.21 7.25
CA TYR A 152 3.99 -6.45 8.13
C TYR A 152 4.66 -5.11 8.42
N LEU A 153 5.01 -4.88 9.68
CA LEU A 153 5.83 -3.76 10.10
C LEU A 153 7.27 -4.26 10.24
N VAL A 154 8.18 -3.76 9.39
CA VAL A 154 9.50 -4.37 9.21
C VAL A 154 10.65 -3.38 9.25
N TYR A 155 11.78 -3.82 9.79
CA TYR A 155 13.08 -3.23 9.49
C TYR A 155 13.81 -4.04 8.44
N VAL A 156 14.49 -3.35 7.52
CA VAL A 156 15.48 -3.98 6.64
C VAL A 156 16.85 -3.84 7.28
N ILE A 157 17.60 -4.94 7.33
CA ILE A 157 18.91 -5.00 7.97
C ILE A 157 19.99 -5.50 7.00
N SER A 158 21.20 -4.96 7.11
CA SER A 158 22.35 -5.43 6.34
C SER A 158 22.81 -6.82 6.80
N LYS A 159 23.66 -7.47 5.99
CA LYS A 159 24.38 -8.70 6.36
C LYS A 159 25.18 -8.54 7.67
N ASP A 160 25.72 -7.35 7.92
CA ASP A 160 26.46 -6.99 9.14
C ASP A 160 25.55 -6.58 10.31
N LYS A 161 24.25 -6.85 10.21
CA LYS A 161 23.24 -6.56 11.23
C LYS A 161 23.10 -5.07 11.56
N ARG A 162 23.28 -4.18 10.59
CA ARG A 162 23.01 -2.74 10.72
C ARG A 162 21.65 -2.42 10.11
N LEU A 163 20.82 -1.64 10.79
CA LEU A 163 19.58 -1.14 10.20
C LEU A 163 19.92 -0.34 8.94
N LEU A 164 19.13 -0.53 7.89
CA LEU A 164 19.28 0.25 6.66
C LEU A 164 18.46 1.52 6.70
N HIS A 165 17.62 1.75 7.70
CA HIS A 165 16.71 2.88 7.80
C HIS A 165 16.34 3.15 9.26
N ASP A 166 15.73 4.31 9.51
CA ASP A 166 15.51 4.84 10.87
C ASP A 166 14.14 4.53 11.47
N SER A 167 13.15 4.29 10.64
CA SER A 167 11.76 4.03 11.04
C SER A 167 11.22 2.79 10.31
N PRO A 168 10.34 1.99 10.93
CA PRO A 168 9.88 0.76 10.33
C PRO A 168 9.08 1.02 9.05
N LEU A 169 9.23 0.11 8.09
CA LEU A 169 8.53 0.15 6.81
C LEU A 169 7.28 -0.73 6.85
N LEU A 170 6.25 -0.31 6.12
CA LEU A 170 5.11 -1.15 5.80
C LEU A 170 5.45 -2.08 4.62
N LEU A 171 5.36 -3.39 4.84
CA LEU A 171 5.39 -4.40 3.78
C LEU A 171 4.01 -5.04 3.66
N THR A 172 3.32 -4.80 2.54
CA THR A 172 2.03 -5.43 2.26
C THR A 172 2.22 -6.66 1.39
N ALA A 173 1.90 -7.83 1.92
CA ALA A 173 1.88 -9.09 1.18
C ALA A 173 0.47 -9.35 0.63
N LYS A 174 0.37 -9.63 -0.67
CA LYS A 174 -0.87 -9.93 -1.39
C LYS A 174 -0.66 -11.05 -2.41
N GLY A 175 -1.74 -11.71 -2.83
CA GLY A 175 -1.69 -12.78 -3.83
C GLY A 175 -0.68 -13.88 -3.49
N SER A 176 0.07 -14.36 -4.49
CA SER A 176 1.04 -15.44 -4.29
C SER A 176 2.14 -15.14 -3.26
N PHE A 177 2.58 -13.89 -3.18
CA PHE A 177 3.59 -13.49 -2.20
C PHE A 177 3.05 -13.60 -0.77
N SER A 178 1.77 -13.31 -0.53
CA SER A 178 1.15 -13.47 0.78
C SER A 178 1.23 -14.90 1.30
N GLY A 179 0.98 -15.89 0.42
CA GLY A 179 1.10 -17.30 0.79
C GLY A 179 2.54 -17.69 1.11
N SER A 180 3.44 -17.50 0.14
CA SER A 180 4.85 -17.93 0.28
C SER A 180 5.60 -17.23 1.42
N PHE A 181 5.40 -15.92 1.59
CA PHE A 181 6.04 -15.16 2.67
C PHE A 181 5.43 -15.49 4.03
N GLY A 182 4.10 -15.64 4.11
CA GLY A 182 3.42 -16.04 5.34
C GLY A 182 3.90 -17.39 5.86
N GLU A 183 3.97 -18.39 4.98
CA GLU A 183 4.50 -19.71 5.31
C GLU A 183 5.97 -19.65 5.76
N THR A 184 6.80 -18.90 5.04
CA THR A 184 8.22 -18.71 5.37
C THR A 184 8.40 -18.10 6.77
N VAL A 185 7.59 -17.10 7.12
CA VAL A 185 7.63 -16.46 8.45
C VAL A 185 7.34 -17.48 9.56
N GLU A 186 6.32 -18.33 9.39
CA GLU A 186 5.98 -19.34 10.39
C GLU A 186 7.04 -20.46 10.48
N GLN A 187 7.57 -20.92 9.34
CA GLN A 187 8.66 -21.90 9.30
C GLN A 187 9.91 -21.36 10.01
N PHE A 188 10.33 -20.13 9.70
CA PHE A 188 11.46 -19.47 10.35
C PHE A 188 11.26 -19.34 11.87
N ARG A 189 10.07 -18.93 12.33
CA ARG A 189 9.77 -18.84 13.78
C ARG A 189 9.93 -20.19 14.49
N ASN A 190 9.47 -21.26 13.85
CA ASN A 190 9.62 -22.62 14.36
C ASN A 190 11.09 -23.04 14.42
N ASP A 191 11.84 -22.84 13.34
CA ASP A 191 13.26 -23.21 13.26
C ASP A 191 14.11 -22.41 14.24
N MET A 192 13.88 -21.11 14.33
CA MET A 192 14.56 -20.23 15.28
C MET A 192 14.30 -20.66 16.74
N SER A 193 13.06 -21.00 17.08
CA SER A 193 12.71 -21.51 18.41
C SER A 193 13.38 -22.85 18.71
N LYS A 194 13.39 -23.78 17.74
CA LYS A 194 14.04 -25.09 17.88
C LYS A 194 15.55 -24.95 18.05
N ALA A 195 16.20 -24.17 17.19
CA ALA A 195 17.63 -23.92 17.23
C ALA A 195 18.06 -23.27 18.55
N TYR A 196 17.34 -22.24 19.01
CA TYR A 196 17.58 -21.62 20.30
C TYR A 196 17.37 -22.58 21.47
N GLY A 197 16.28 -23.36 21.44
CA GLY A 197 15.97 -24.35 22.48
C GLY A 197 17.06 -25.42 22.60
N ALA A 198 17.50 -25.98 21.48
CA ALA A 198 18.59 -26.95 21.42
C ALA A 198 19.92 -26.36 21.92
N ALA A 199 20.24 -25.11 21.57
CA ALA A 199 21.49 -24.47 21.95
C ALA A 199 21.55 -24.05 23.43
N THR A 200 20.40 -23.74 24.04
CA THR A 200 20.35 -23.11 25.38
C THR A 200 19.67 -23.97 26.45
N GLY A 201 19.03 -25.06 26.07
CA GLY A 201 18.19 -25.86 26.97
C GLY A 201 16.82 -25.21 27.28
N ALA A 202 16.43 -24.16 26.56
CA ALA A 202 15.13 -23.51 26.77
C ALA A 202 13.97 -24.44 26.38
N LYS A 203 13.05 -24.67 27.34
CA LYS A 203 11.94 -25.64 27.18
C LYS A 203 10.68 -25.08 26.51
N LYS A 204 10.54 -23.76 26.46
CA LYS A 204 9.36 -23.09 25.88
C LYS A 204 9.73 -22.44 24.53
N PRO A 205 8.83 -22.44 23.54
CA PRO A 205 8.98 -21.64 22.33
C PRO A 205 9.23 -20.16 22.64
N ARG A 206 9.85 -19.46 21.70
CA ARG A 206 10.15 -18.03 21.85
C ARG A 206 8.96 -17.20 21.39
N GLY A 207 8.58 -16.19 22.18
CA GLY A 207 7.45 -15.30 21.89
C GLY A 207 7.83 -14.12 20.99
N ASP A 208 6.87 -13.23 20.72
CA ASP A 208 7.00 -12.21 19.68
C ASP A 208 8.11 -11.19 19.92
N ARG A 209 8.35 -10.76 21.16
CA ARG A 209 9.50 -9.90 21.48
C ARG A 209 10.85 -10.54 21.10
N PHE A 210 10.97 -11.86 21.19
CA PHE A 210 12.19 -12.55 20.75
C PHE A 210 12.23 -12.64 19.22
N MET A 211 11.10 -12.88 18.58
CA MET A 211 11.02 -12.95 17.11
C MET A 211 11.24 -11.60 16.44
N ALA A 212 10.83 -10.49 17.07
CA ALA A 212 11.15 -9.13 16.63
C ALA A 212 12.66 -8.82 16.63
N LEU A 213 13.44 -9.55 17.42
CA LEU A 213 14.90 -9.48 17.45
C LEU A 213 15.58 -10.52 16.55
N SER A 214 14.80 -11.33 15.86
CA SER A 214 15.28 -12.39 14.96
C SER A 214 15.25 -11.90 13.52
N ILE A 215 16.32 -12.20 12.78
CA ILE A 215 16.52 -11.76 11.40
C ILE A 215 15.99 -12.83 10.47
N LEU A 216 14.90 -12.56 9.76
CA LEU A 216 14.45 -13.39 8.65
C LEU A 216 15.18 -12.96 7.37
N ALA A 217 16.17 -13.74 6.94
CA ALA A 217 16.85 -13.54 5.66
C ALA A 217 16.12 -14.32 4.56
N VAL A 218 15.62 -13.64 3.54
CA VAL A 218 14.86 -14.25 2.43
C VAL A 218 15.46 -13.89 1.08
N ARG A 219 15.39 -14.85 0.16
CA ARG A 219 15.57 -14.61 -1.27
C ARG A 219 14.23 -14.79 -1.98
N VAL A 220 13.90 -13.87 -2.87
CA VAL A 220 12.74 -13.98 -3.75
C VAL A 220 13.17 -14.24 -5.18
N GLN A 221 12.28 -14.83 -5.98
CA GLN A 221 12.50 -15.05 -7.41
C GLN A 221 11.18 -14.98 -8.19
N PRO A 222 11.24 -14.62 -9.48
CA PRO A 222 10.13 -14.82 -10.40
C PRO A 222 9.74 -16.28 -10.52
N GLU A 223 8.44 -16.55 -10.40
CA GLU A 223 7.85 -17.86 -10.60
C GLU A 223 6.57 -17.72 -11.41
N LEU A 224 6.35 -18.67 -12.31
CA LEU A 224 5.12 -18.73 -13.08
C LEU A 224 4.07 -19.51 -12.27
N LYS A 225 3.05 -18.81 -11.75
CA LYS A 225 2.00 -19.40 -10.88
C LYS A 225 0.59 -19.15 -11.40
N GLY A 226 -0.32 -19.99 -10.95
CA GLY A 226 -1.74 -20.01 -11.35
C GLY A 226 -2.11 -21.33 -12.01
N GLN A 227 -3.35 -21.79 -11.79
CA GLN A 227 -3.83 -23.07 -12.31
C GLN A 227 -4.30 -22.96 -13.76
N SER A 228 -5.32 -22.13 -14.00
CA SER A 228 -5.95 -21.92 -15.32
C SER A 228 -5.22 -20.85 -16.15
N LYS A 229 -4.92 -19.71 -15.53
CA LYS A 229 -4.09 -18.64 -16.09
C LYS A 229 -2.82 -18.51 -15.30
N LYS A 230 -1.69 -18.59 -16.00
CA LYS A 230 -0.37 -18.46 -15.39
C LYS A 230 0.15 -17.04 -15.54
N SER A 231 0.62 -16.46 -14.44
CA SER A 231 1.27 -15.16 -14.43
C SER A 231 2.57 -15.19 -13.65
N TRP A 232 3.46 -14.30 -14.05
CA TRP A 232 4.73 -14.10 -13.36
C TRP A 232 4.49 -13.37 -12.05
N VAL A 233 4.86 -14.02 -10.97
CA VAL A 233 4.81 -13.47 -9.62
C VAL A 233 6.17 -13.60 -8.97
N CYS A 234 6.51 -12.70 -8.07
CA CYS A 234 7.69 -12.85 -7.24
C CYS A 234 7.30 -13.58 -5.95
N SER A 235 7.98 -14.68 -5.64
CA SER A 235 7.72 -15.53 -4.47
C SER A 235 8.99 -15.77 -3.67
N VAL A 236 8.84 -16.14 -2.40
CA VAL A 236 9.99 -16.58 -1.60
C VAL A 236 10.55 -17.87 -2.19
N ALA A 237 11.83 -17.84 -2.54
CA ALA A 237 12.58 -18.95 -3.12
C ALA A 237 13.35 -19.74 -2.06
N ASP A 238 13.95 -19.03 -1.10
CA ASP A 238 14.59 -19.60 0.08
C ASP A 238 14.58 -18.61 1.25
N TYR A 239 14.90 -19.15 2.43
CA TYR A 239 15.23 -18.35 3.60
C TYR A 239 16.42 -18.94 4.34
N GLY A 240 17.10 -18.11 5.13
CA GLY A 240 18.17 -18.54 6.00
C GLY A 240 17.62 -19.35 7.17
N VAL A 241 17.97 -20.64 7.23
CA VAL A 241 17.49 -21.58 8.25
C VAL A 241 18.39 -21.53 9.50
N PRO A 242 17.86 -21.14 10.68
CA PRO A 242 18.61 -21.20 11.92
C PRO A 242 18.87 -22.65 12.36
N THR A 243 20.11 -22.93 12.76
CA THR A 243 20.56 -24.20 13.34
C THR A 243 21.16 -23.97 14.72
N ILE A 244 21.42 -25.04 15.46
CA ILE A 244 22.05 -24.96 16.79
C ILE A 244 23.42 -24.23 16.74
N GLU A 245 24.16 -24.36 15.63
CA GLU A 245 25.47 -23.73 15.42
C GLU A 245 25.36 -22.26 14.99
N ASN A 246 24.34 -21.91 14.20
CA ASN A 246 24.31 -20.63 13.50
C ASN A 246 23.23 -19.64 13.97
N TRP A 247 22.30 -20.01 14.87
CA TRP A 247 21.13 -19.17 15.20
C TRP A 247 21.49 -17.76 15.66
N LYS A 248 22.67 -17.58 16.31
CA LYS A 248 23.15 -16.26 16.72
C LYS A 248 23.38 -15.32 15.53
N SER A 249 23.67 -15.84 14.34
CA SER A 249 23.77 -15.05 13.11
C SER A 249 22.43 -14.44 12.69
N PHE A 250 21.32 -15.07 13.07
CA PHE A 250 19.94 -14.61 12.85
C PHE A 250 19.37 -13.84 14.04
N PHE A 251 20.21 -13.35 14.97
CA PHE A 251 19.73 -12.67 16.17
C PHE A 251 20.50 -11.37 16.44
N ILE A 252 19.77 -10.29 16.72
CA ILE A 252 20.34 -8.98 17.07
C ILE A 252 20.31 -8.68 18.58
N GLY A 253 19.62 -9.50 19.38
CA GLY A 253 19.38 -9.21 20.80
C GLY A 253 20.63 -9.19 21.70
N TYR A 254 21.83 -9.45 21.16
CA TYR A 254 23.11 -9.28 21.84
C TYR A 254 23.76 -7.90 21.61
N ARG A 255 23.12 -7.02 20.84
CA ARG A 255 23.51 -5.61 20.66
C ARG A 255 22.60 -4.74 21.54
N PRO A 256 23.06 -4.23 22.71
CA PRO A 256 22.18 -3.60 23.69
C PRO A 256 21.35 -2.44 23.14
N GLU A 257 22.01 -1.48 22.49
CA GLU A 257 21.36 -0.29 21.92
C GLU A 257 20.30 -0.66 20.86
N LEU A 258 20.65 -1.58 19.96
CA LEU A 258 19.73 -2.00 18.89
C LEU A 258 18.57 -2.83 19.46
N LYS A 259 18.84 -3.69 20.45
CA LYS A 259 17.80 -4.46 21.15
C LYS A 259 16.79 -3.52 21.81
N GLU A 260 17.28 -2.51 22.53
CA GLU A 260 16.43 -1.54 23.21
C GLU A 260 15.58 -0.78 22.19
N ARG A 261 16.19 -0.19 21.16
CA ARG A 261 15.48 0.50 20.07
C ARG A 261 14.36 -0.34 19.47
N ILE A 262 14.66 -1.57 19.08
CA ILE A 262 13.71 -2.47 18.42
C ILE A 262 12.57 -2.89 19.35
N LEU A 263 12.87 -3.14 20.63
CA LEU A 263 11.84 -3.51 21.59
C LEU A 263 10.96 -2.33 22.01
N THR A 264 11.52 -1.12 22.11
CA THR A 264 10.73 0.09 22.34
C THR A 264 9.75 0.31 21.19
N GLN A 265 10.21 0.21 19.94
CA GLN A 265 9.32 0.35 18.78
C GLN A 265 8.33 -0.80 18.65
N PHE A 266 8.71 -2.03 19.01
CA PHE A 266 7.76 -3.12 19.09
C PHE A 266 6.62 -2.79 20.07
N ASP A 267 6.92 -2.19 21.22
CA ASP A 267 5.93 -1.81 22.21
C ASP A 267 5.09 -0.59 21.76
N GLU A 268 5.70 0.41 21.11
CA GLU A 268 5.01 1.60 20.55
C GLU A 268 3.99 1.23 19.47
N TRP A 269 4.28 0.20 18.68
CA TRP A 269 3.43 -0.25 17.57
C TRP A 269 2.54 -1.45 17.94
N ALA A 270 2.25 -1.65 19.23
CA ALA A 270 1.48 -2.82 19.70
C ALA A 270 0.10 -2.98 19.04
N ASP A 271 -0.53 -1.87 18.61
CA ASP A 271 -1.83 -1.87 17.94
C ASP A 271 -1.74 -2.01 16.40
N PHE A 272 -0.53 -2.16 15.84
CA PHE A 272 -0.34 -2.28 14.39
C PHE A 272 -1.14 -3.44 13.80
N GLY A 273 -1.86 -3.14 12.71
CA GLY A 273 -2.64 -4.15 11.99
C GLY A 273 -3.91 -4.58 12.73
N ASN A 274 -4.37 -3.78 13.72
CA ASN A 274 -5.69 -3.94 14.31
C ASN A 274 -6.78 -3.61 13.26
N PRO A 275 -7.69 -4.55 12.96
CA PRO A 275 -8.82 -4.32 12.04
C PRO A 275 -9.68 -3.09 12.35
N GLU A 276 -9.81 -2.71 13.62
CA GLU A 276 -10.60 -1.54 14.03
C GLU A 276 -10.02 -0.24 13.45
N GLN A 277 -8.70 -0.13 13.39
CA GLN A 277 -8.01 1.02 12.79
C GLN A 277 -8.27 1.12 11.28
N GLU A 278 -8.42 -0.01 10.58
CA GLU A 278 -8.78 -0.01 9.16
C GLU A 278 -10.21 0.50 8.94
N LEU A 279 -11.15 0.08 9.81
CA LEU A 279 -12.55 0.54 9.77
C LEU A 279 -12.65 2.03 10.07
N GLU A 280 -11.94 2.50 11.10
CA GLU A 280 -11.89 3.92 11.48
C GLU A 280 -11.28 4.77 10.36
N ALA A 281 -10.16 4.33 9.78
CA ALA A 281 -9.52 5.03 8.68
C ALA A 281 -10.44 5.13 7.46
N GLN A 282 -11.16 4.05 7.13
CA GLN A 282 -12.12 4.05 6.03
C GLN A 282 -13.32 4.97 6.32
N ALA A 283 -13.85 4.98 7.55
CA ALA A 283 -14.96 5.86 7.93
C ALA A 283 -14.59 7.35 7.82
N GLN A 284 -13.36 7.71 8.20
CA GLN A 284 -12.84 9.08 8.06
C GLN A 284 -12.72 9.52 6.60
N GLN A 285 -12.30 8.62 5.70
CA GLN A 285 -12.25 8.90 4.26
C GLN A 285 -13.64 9.15 3.66
N GLN A 286 -14.67 8.44 4.12
CA GLN A 286 -16.05 8.62 3.64
C GLN A 286 -16.71 9.92 4.11
N LEU A 287 -16.21 10.54 5.19
CA LEU A 287 -16.71 11.81 5.73
C LEU A 287 -16.09 13.05 5.05
N SER A 288 -15.09 12.88 4.18
CA SER A 288 -14.45 13.97 3.44
C SER A 288 -15.24 14.27 2.15
N PRO A 289 -15.78 15.48 1.94
CA PRO A 289 -16.60 15.78 0.77
C PRO A 289 -15.74 15.94 -0.49
N HIS A 290 -15.64 14.90 -1.32
CA HIS A 290 -15.12 15.03 -2.68
C HIS A 290 -16.24 15.34 -3.69
N SER A 291 -16.10 16.51 -4.33
CA SER A 291 -16.90 16.97 -5.46
C SER A 291 -16.59 16.15 -6.71
N ASP A 292 -17.62 15.45 -7.21
CA ASP A 292 -17.66 14.78 -8.50
C ASP A 292 -17.23 15.67 -9.66
N GLN A 293 -16.19 15.26 -10.40
CA GLN A 293 -16.13 15.41 -11.86
C GLN A 293 -15.42 14.18 -12.48
N LYS A 294 -16.18 13.10 -12.68
CA LYS A 294 -15.77 11.97 -13.54
C LYS A 294 -15.88 12.41 -15.00
N GLN A 295 -14.74 12.57 -15.68
CA GLN A 295 -14.68 12.43 -17.14
C GLN A 295 -14.56 10.93 -17.46
N THR A 296 -15.63 10.37 -17.99
CA THR A 296 -15.65 9.02 -18.55
C THR A 296 -14.89 9.01 -19.87
N ASN A 297 -13.81 8.25 -19.96
CA ASN A 297 -13.22 7.83 -21.24
C ASN A 297 -13.57 6.34 -21.46
N PRO A 298 -14.24 5.96 -22.57
CA PRO A 298 -14.52 4.58 -22.87
C PRO A 298 -13.37 3.97 -23.67
N GLY A 299 -12.80 2.86 -23.20
CA GLY A 299 -11.96 1.99 -24.03
C GLY A 299 -10.69 1.49 -23.36
N ASN A 300 -10.82 0.45 -22.55
CA ASN A 300 -10.05 -0.80 -22.68
C ASN A 300 -10.44 -1.73 -21.51
N GLU A 301 -11.36 -2.64 -21.79
CA GLU A 301 -11.60 -3.81 -20.95
C GLU A 301 -10.41 -4.77 -21.11
N GLU A 302 -9.38 -4.63 -20.27
CA GLU A 302 -8.46 -5.73 -20.03
C GLU A 302 -8.77 -6.38 -18.68
N ASN A 303 -8.97 -7.69 -18.77
CA ASN A 303 -9.61 -8.53 -17.79
C ASN A 303 -8.90 -8.53 -16.44
N PHE A 304 -9.68 -8.31 -15.38
CA PHE A 304 -9.29 -8.56 -14.01
C PHE A 304 -8.96 -10.04 -13.83
N ASP A 305 -7.70 -10.34 -13.55
CA ASP A 305 -7.23 -11.70 -13.54
C ASP A 305 -7.58 -12.43 -12.24
N ASP A 306 -8.54 -13.33 -12.40
CA ASP A 306 -8.86 -14.46 -11.53
C ASP A 306 -7.66 -15.42 -11.48
N PHE A 307 -6.74 -15.20 -10.54
CA PHE A 307 -5.58 -16.05 -10.33
C PHE A 307 -5.79 -16.98 -9.14
N ASP A 308 -5.81 -18.27 -9.45
CA ASP A 308 -5.84 -19.34 -8.46
C ASP A 308 -4.48 -19.52 -7.78
N TYR A 309 -4.22 -18.70 -6.77
CA TYR A 309 -3.12 -18.88 -5.85
C TYR A 309 -3.60 -19.81 -4.73
N GLY A 310 -3.33 -21.11 -4.85
CA GLY A 310 -3.66 -22.10 -3.84
C GLY A 310 -3.23 -21.64 -2.46
N TYR A 311 -4.20 -21.25 -1.64
CA TYR A 311 -3.98 -20.96 -0.23
C TYR A 311 -3.93 -22.30 0.50
N PRO A 312 -3.02 -22.49 1.47
CA PRO A 312 -3.00 -23.70 2.27
C PRO A 312 -4.36 -23.87 2.97
N GLU A 313 -4.92 -25.08 2.86
CA GLU A 313 -6.00 -25.51 3.73
C GLU A 313 -5.42 -25.67 5.13
N GLU A 314 -5.76 -24.80 6.08
CA GLU A 314 -5.30 -24.97 7.45
C GLU A 314 -5.98 -26.18 8.12
N ILE A 315 -5.13 -26.91 8.84
CA ILE A 315 -5.42 -27.93 9.86
C ILE A 315 -5.69 -27.21 11.18
#